data_AF-A0A934KPK3-F1
#
_entry.id   AF-A0A934KPK3-F1
#
_cell.length_a   1.000
_cell.length_b   1.000
_cell.length_c   1.000
_cell.angle_alpha   90.00
_cell.angle_beta   90.00
_cell.angle_gamma   90.00
#
_symmetry.space_group_name_H-M   'P 1'
#
loop_
_entity.id
_entity.type
_entity.pdbx_description
1 polymer ?
#
loop_
_entity_poly.entity_id
_entity_poly.type
_entity_poly.pdbx_seq_one_letter_code
_entity_poly.pdbx_strand_id
1 'polypeptide(L)' 'TIEAEAAHGTVTRHFRVHQKGGETSTNSIASIFAWTRGLAHRAKLDDNARLLDFALKLEAACVGTVESGKMTK' A
#
# COMPACT_ATOMS: atom_id res chain seq x y z
N THR A 1 2.57 -8.49 18.70
CA THR A 1 2.04 -9.50 17.77
C THR A 1 1.04 -8.91 16.80
N ILE A 2 1.37 -7.98 15.88
CA ILE A 2 0.43 -7.55 14.84
C ILE A 2 0.87 -8.12 13.50
N GLU A 3 -0.09 -8.58 12.70
CA GLU A 3 0.10 -8.95 11.30
C GLU A 3 -0.74 -8.02 10.45
N ALA A 4 -0.14 -7.48 9.40
CA ALA A 4 -0.81 -6.61 8.44
C ALA A 4 -0.45 -7.09 7.03
N GLU A 5 -1.47 -7.50 6.27
CA GLU A 5 -1.32 -8.03 4.94
C GLU A 5 -2.32 -7.39 3.95
N ALA A 6 -2.00 -7.49 2.67
CA ALA A 6 -2.96 -7.13 1.63
C ALA A 6 -3.97 -8.27 1.48
N ALA A 7 -5.27 -7.96 1.44
CA ALA A 7 -6.32 -8.96 1.33
C ALA A 7 -6.47 -9.59 -0.08
N HIS A 8 -5.61 -9.23 -1.04
CA HIS A 8 -5.62 -9.79 -2.39
C HIS A 8 -4.58 -10.90 -2.57
N GLY A 9 -4.85 -11.84 -3.47
CA GLY A 9 -3.87 -12.85 -3.87
C GLY A 9 -2.67 -12.26 -4.63
N THR A 10 -1.78 -13.12 -5.12
CA THR A 10 -0.51 -12.74 -5.76
C THR A 10 -0.63 -12.17 -7.18
N VAL A 11 -1.86 -11.92 -7.66
CA VAL A 11 -2.14 -11.33 -8.98
C VAL A 11 -1.43 -12.07 -10.14
N THR A 12 -1.43 -13.41 -10.09
CA THR A 12 -0.67 -14.31 -10.99
C THR A 12 -0.86 -14.01 -12.48
N ARG A 13 -2.06 -13.56 -12.89
CA ARG A 13 -2.33 -13.18 -14.29
C ARG A 13 -1.52 -11.95 -14.71
N HIS A 14 -1.50 -10.90 -13.89
CA HIS A 14 -0.71 -9.69 -14.17
C HIS A 14 0.78 -10.01 -14.11
N PHE A 15 1.21 -10.84 -13.16
CA PHE A 15 2.59 -11.30 -13.09
C PHE A 15 3.06 -11.99 -14.38
N ARG A 16 2.24 -12.87 -14.97
CA ARG A 16 2.56 -13.51 -16.26
C ARG A 16 2.63 -12.53 -17.43
N VAL A 17 1.84 -11.45 -17.41
CA VAL A 17 1.92 -10.37 -18.42
C VAL A 17 3.22 -9.59 -18.25
N HIS A 18 3.56 -9.23 -17.02
CA HIS A 18 4.82 -8.58 -16.67
C HIS A 18 6.04 -9.39 -17.08
N GLN A 19 6.04 -10.71 -16.84
CA GLN A 19 7.13 -11.61 -17.26
C GLN A 19 7.37 -11.63 -18.77
N LYS A 20 6.35 -11.31 -19.58
CA LYS A 20 6.45 -11.20 -21.04
C LYS A 20 6.81 -9.78 -21.50
N GLY A 21 7.15 -8.88 -20.57
CA GLY A 21 7.45 -7.46 -20.85
C GLY A 21 6.21 -6.59 -21.05
N GLY A 22 5.01 -7.09 -20.76
CA GLY A 22 3.77 -6.33 -20.86
C GLY A 22 3.53 -5.43 -19.65
N GLU A 23 2.97 -4.25 -19.87
CA GLU A 23 2.53 -3.36 -18.80
C GLU A 23 1.31 -3.93 -18.06
N THR A 24 1.18 -3.60 -16.77
CA THR A 24 0.03 -4.00 -15.93
C THR A 24 -0.48 -2.83 -15.11
N SER A 25 -1.78 -2.83 -14.81
CA SER A 25 -2.43 -1.83 -13.94
C SER A 25 -2.76 -2.43 -12.58
N THR A 26 -1.83 -3.18 -11.98
CA THR A 26 -2.06 -3.80 -10.67
C THR A 26 -2.25 -2.74 -9.59
N ASN A 27 -3.39 -2.76 -8.89
CA ASN A 27 -3.67 -1.84 -7.79
C ASN A 27 -2.81 -2.19 -6.55
N SER A 28 -1.92 -1.30 -6.16
CA SER A 28 -1.00 -1.47 -5.02
C SER A 28 -1.52 -0.91 -3.69
N ILE A 29 -2.70 -0.28 -3.66
CA ILE A 29 -3.23 0.43 -2.48
C ILE A 29 -3.34 -0.51 -1.27
N ALA A 30 -3.85 -1.72 -1.44
CA ALA A 30 -3.98 -2.67 -0.32
C ALA A 30 -2.61 -3.04 0.28
N SER A 31 -1.57 -3.18 -0.54
CA SER A 31 -0.21 -3.45 -0.08
C SER A 31 0.39 -2.24 0.63
N ILE A 32 0.14 -1.02 0.13
CA ILE A 32 0.57 0.22 0.80
C ILE A 32 -0.09 0.32 2.19
N PHE A 33 -1.40 0.05 2.28
CA PHE A 33 -2.15 0.13 3.54
C PHE A 33 -1.75 -0.98 4.54
N ALA A 34 -1.32 -2.16 4.06
CA ALA A 34 -0.73 -3.18 4.92
C ALA A 34 0.57 -2.67 5.59
N TRP A 35 1.45 -2.04 4.80
CA TRP A 35 2.68 -1.43 5.30
C TRP A 35 2.42 -0.28 6.28
N THR A 36 1.57 0.69 5.92
CA THR A 36 1.31 1.86 6.78
C THR A 36 0.69 1.45 8.12
N ARG A 37 -0.18 0.44 8.15
CA ARG A 37 -0.73 -0.11 9.41
C ARG A 37 0.34 -0.77 10.27
N GLY A 38 1.25 -1.55 9.67
CA GLY A 38 2.40 -2.13 10.38
C GLY A 38 3.32 -1.05 10.96
N LEU A 39 3.63 -0.03 10.17
CA LEU A 39 4.46 1.11 10.58
C LEU A 39 3.79 1.94 11.67
N ALA A 40 2.49 2.22 11.56
CA ALA A 40 1.74 2.96 12.58
C ALA A 40 1.66 2.19 13.90
N HIS A 41 1.53 0.86 13.86
CA HIS A 41 1.60 0.04 15.06
C HIS A 41 2.99 0.08 15.70
N ARG A 42 4.06 -0.07 14.90
CA ARG A 42 5.44 0.04 15.39
C ARG A 42 5.72 1.41 16.00
N ALA A 43 5.26 2.48 15.35
CA ALA A 43 5.38 3.86 15.82
C ALA A 43 4.77 4.05 17.21
N LYS A 44 3.59 3.47 17.47
CA LYS A 44 2.94 3.52 18.80
C LYS A 44 3.76 2.80 19.87
N LEU A 45 4.36 1.67 19.53
CA LEU A 45 5.17 0.90 20.48
C LEU A 45 6.52 1.56 20.79
N ASP A 46 7.07 2.34 19.85
CA ASP A 46 8.35 3.06 19.99
C ASP A 46 8.20 4.52 20.43
N ASP A 47 6.98 4.99 20.68
CA ASP A 47 6.67 6.41 20.89
C ASP A 47 7.26 7.33 19.79
N ASN A 48 7.21 6.86 18.55
CA ASN A 48 7.82 7.52 17.40
C ASN A 48 6.78 8.32 16.59
N ALA A 49 6.54 9.55 17.00
CA ALA A 49 5.59 10.45 16.35
C ALA A 49 5.90 10.70 14.86
N ARG A 50 7.19 10.75 14.48
CA ARG A 50 7.61 10.98 13.08
C ARG A 50 7.21 9.82 12.17
N LEU A 51 7.33 8.58 12.67
CA LEU A 51 6.95 7.40 11.92
C LEU A 51 5.43 7.31 11.76
N LEU A 52 4.67 7.66 12.81
CA LEU A 52 3.22 7.71 12.75
C LEU A 52 2.74 8.76 11.72
N ASP A 53 3.31 9.97 11.75
CA ASP A 53 3.00 11.04 10.79
C ASP A 53 3.30 10.63 9.34
N PHE A 54 4.44 9.96 9.11
CA PHE A 54 4.76 9.40 7.79
C PHE A 54 3.71 8.41 7.30
N ALA A 55 3.31 7.45 8.14
CA ALA A 55 2.32 6.43 7.78
C ALA A 55 0.98 7.07 7.39
N LEU A 56 0.51 8.05 8.16
CA LEU A 56 -0.74 8.75 7.90
C LEU A 56 -0.67 9.60 6.62
N LYS A 57 0.45 10.29 6.39
CA LYS A 57 0.66 11.08 5.16
C LYS A 57 0.68 10.19 3.92
N LEU A 58 1.26 8.99 4.01
CA LEU A 58 1.29 8.05 2.90
C LEU A 58 -0.12 7.53 2.56
N GLU A 59 -0.94 7.21 3.56
CA GLU A 59 -2.35 6.86 3.35
C GLU A 59 -3.14 8.01 2.70
N ALA A 60 -2.97 9.24 3.22
CA ALA A 60 -3.61 10.43 2.68
C ALA A 60 -3.19 10.70 1.22
N ALA A 61 -1.91 10.53 0.88
CA ALA A 61 -1.42 10.68 -0.48
C ALA A 61 -2.04 9.65 -1.44
N CYS A 62 -2.25 8.41 -1.00
CA CYS A 62 -2.92 7.38 -1.79
C CYS A 62 -4.37 7.76 -2.06
N VAL A 63 -5.11 8.18 -1.02
CA VAL A 63 -6.51 8.63 -1.15
C VAL A 63 -6.61 9.84 -2.09
N GLY A 64 -5.79 10.88 -1.86
CA GLY A 64 -5.77 12.07 -2.70
C GLY A 64 -5.42 11.78 -4.17
N THR A 65 -4.58 10.77 -4.43
CA THR A 65 -4.27 10.34 -5.80
C THR A 65 -5.51 9.77 -6.50
N VAL A 66 -6.27 8.91 -5.82
CA VAL A 66 -7.51 8.33 -6.36
C VAL A 66 -8.59 9.40 -6.52
N GLU A 67 -8.77 10.28 -5.53
CA GLU A 67 -9.74 11.39 -5.58
C GLU A 67 -9.41 12.40 -6.69
N SER A 68 -8.13 12.58 -7.04
CA SER A 68 -7.71 13.38 -8.19
C SER A 68 -7.96 12.71 -9.56
N GLY A 69 -8.63 11.55 -9.57
CA GLY A 69 -8.96 10.78 -10.78
C GLY A 69 -7.81 9.92 -11.31
N LYS A 70 -6.68 9.82 -10.60
CA LYS A 70 -5.54 9.00 -10.99
C LYS A 70 -5.67 7.62 -10.36
N MET A 71 -6.28 6.71 -11.11
CA MET A 71 -6.55 5.34 -10.67
C MET A 71 -5.94 4.32 -11.63
N THR A 72 -5.50 3.20 -11.09
CA THR A 72 -5.17 2.01 -11.89
C THR A 72 -6.46 1.46 -12.51
N LYS A 73 -6.38 0.97 -13.76
CA LYS A 73 -7.50 0.31 -14.47
C LYS A 73 -8.04 -0.90 -13.71
#